data_AF-A0AAD5JTR2-F1
#
_entry.id   AF-A0AAD5JTR2-F1
#
_cell.length_a   1.000
_cell.length_b   1.000
_cell.length_c   1.000
_cell.angle_alpha   90.00
_cell.angle_beta   90.00
_cell.angle_gamma   90.00
#
_symmetry.space_group_name_H-M   'P 1'
#
loop_
_entity.id
_entity.type
_entity.pdbx_description
1 polymer ?
#
loop_
_entity_poly.entity_id
_entity_poly.type
_entity_poly.pdbx_seq_one_letter_code
_entity_poly.pdbx_strand_id
1 'polypeptide(L)'
;MQGQQSSNSSTQLKSSTPFYDSVTPDHHPPSSTTSQFTSTAVTSEHDIPITTELQKQQQHQRRKQRYLYILKHYLLGLAIRFGTVIVVIAILIAIGLGLRYTDHMPPSQDFSHLQFNWRIDPRSYLTPFNTSFGSYNVLLDGHSHSTKSDGKMNVRQLLDWHIANGYNAVIVTDHNTLKGGLEAEKLALQDEYYKDNIVVIPGIEYTCCRIHMNLININESIPIGPPNPTDEQLQQVIQRVHELGGLVIVNHIPWSNTTESHYQDARLPNHPSVESLIEWGVDGFEVVHESTFDYATYVVSAQHNLIQMVGTDVHNPSVAANTWLTVQADTFSRQGIMDAIRARRTSFLMDPAGTRPREYADTMPAQYQTLLPLSALGTYFGMFYTEYKGMYSFQGTFCHPQRMDVHNSVIGWFIFWILIFMLVYELVRGAAILATGQIKKRVLHLS
;
A
#
# COMPACT_ATOMS: atom_id res chain seq x y z
N MET A 1 -31.08 -52.89 -15.73
CA MET A 1 -29.68 -53.31 -15.94
C MET A 1 -28.94 -52.99 -14.64
N GLN A 2 -28.95 -53.92 -13.68
CA GLN A 2 -27.83 -54.82 -13.31
C GLN A 2 -26.54 -54.04 -13.00
N GLY A 3 -25.92 -54.09 -11.81
CA GLY A 3 -26.16 -54.83 -10.57
C GLY A 3 -24.89 -54.95 -9.71
N GLN A 4 -25.06 -54.81 -8.39
CA GLN A 4 -24.31 -55.42 -7.25
C GLN A 4 -22.95 -54.83 -6.80
N GLN A 5 -22.78 -54.35 -5.54
CA GLN A 5 -22.63 -55.06 -4.22
C GLN A 5 -21.29 -55.83 -4.14
N SER A 6 -20.46 -55.85 -3.08
CA SER A 6 -20.60 -55.74 -1.61
C SER A 6 -19.17 -55.65 -0.97
N SER A 7 -18.90 -54.80 0.04
CA SER A 7 -18.82 -55.04 1.51
C SER A 7 -17.55 -55.72 2.11
N ASN A 8 -17.05 -55.09 3.20
CA ASN A 8 -16.41 -55.61 4.45
C ASN A 8 -15.06 -56.38 4.37
N SER A 9 -14.12 -56.35 5.32
CA SER A 9 -14.03 -55.83 6.71
C SER A 9 -12.57 -55.96 7.25
N SER A 10 -12.24 -55.19 8.32
CA SER A 10 -11.29 -55.40 9.46
C SER A 10 -10.05 -56.33 9.33
N THR A 11 -8.87 -56.07 9.91
CA THR A 11 -8.57 -56.00 11.36
C THR A 11 -7.09 -55.60 11.62
N GLN A 12 -6.82 -54.94 12.76
CA GLN A 12 -5.49 -54.62 13.32
C GLN A 12 -4.75 -55.84 13.90
N LEU A 13 -3.41 -55.79 14.06
CA LEU A 13 -2.69 -56.03 15.34
C LEU A 13 -1.17 -55.74 15.30
N LYS A 14 -0.61 -55.60 16.51
CA LYS A 14 0.65 -54.97 16.98
C LYS A 14 1.84 -55.95 17.19
N SER A 15 3.03 -55.35 17.45
CA SER A 15 4.12 -55.78 18.38
C SER A 15 4.98 -57.00 17.99
N SER A 16 6.25 -57.22 18.38
CA SER A 16 7.33 -56.57 19.16
C SER A 16 8.60 -57.47 19.08
N THR A 17 9.79 -56.90 19.33
CA THR A 17 11.15 -57.43 19.76
C THR A 17 11.26 -58.89 20.29
N PRO A 18 12.43 -59.62 20.35
CA PRO A 18 13.67 -59.21 21.10
C PRO A 18 15.07 -59.92 20.84
N PHE A 19 16.10 -59.44 21.57
CA PHE A 19 17.26 -60.07 22.30
C PHE A 19 18.26 -61.12 21.71
N TYR A 20 19.56 -60.76 21.76
CA TYR A 20 20.75 -61.33 22.50
C TYR A 20 21.23 -62.82 22.40
N ASP A 21 22.58 -62.92 22.25
CA ASP A 21 23.60 -63.87 22.79
C ASP A 21 24.15 -65.13 22.09
N SER A 22 25.51 -65.08 21.95
CA SER A 22 26.56 -66.12 22.13
C SER A 22 26.74 -67.29 21.15
N VAL A 23 28.01 -67.56 20.79
CA VAL A 23 28.76 -68.85 20.92
C VAL A 23 30.06 -68.78 20.08
N THR A 24 31.20 -69.02 20.75
CA THR A 24 32.54 -69.40 20.20
C THR A 24 32.63 -70.93 20.06
N PRO A 25 33.56 -71.53 19.28
CA PRO A 25 34.88 -71.85 19.86
C PRO A 25 36.10 -71.87 18.90
N ASP A 26 37.27 -71.69 19.52
CA ASP A 26 38.57 -72.36 19.31
C ASP A 26 39.17 -72.56 17.91
N HIS A 27 40.41 -72.07 17.74
CA HIS A 27 41.55 -72.97 17.54
C HIS A 27 42.92 -72.34 17.84
N HIS A 28 43.74 -73.18 18.46
CA HIS A 28 45.09 -72.96 18.97
C HIS A 28 46.18 -72.76 17.88
N PRO A 29 47.35 -72.22 18.27
CA PRO A 29 48.51 -72.01 17.41
C PRO A 29 49.44 -73.24 17.38
N PRO A 30 50.51 -73.19 16.57
CA PRO A 30 51.77 -73.71 17.10
C PRO A 30 52.93 -72.71 16.95
N SER A 31 53.70 -72.64 18.02
CA SER A 31 55.09 -72.21 18.04
C SER A 31 55.98 -73.45 17.94
N SER A 32 57.11 -73.36 17.24
CA SER A 32 58.38 -74.02 17.61
C SER A 32 59.50 -73.62 16.64
N THR A 33 60.55 -73.04 17.24
CA THR A 33 62.00 -73.30 17.06
C THR A 33 62.47 -73.81 15.68
N THR A 34 63.55 -73.28 15.09
CA THR A 34 64.93 -73.46 15.58
C THR A 34 65.90 -72.51 14.86
N SER A 35 66.90 -72.03 15.59
CA SER A 35 68.05 -71.23 15.15
C SER A 35 68.97 -71.97 14.18
N GLN A 36 69.56 -71.26 13.22
CA GLN A 36 70.97 -71.42 12.87
C GLN A 36 71.51 -70.18 12.15
N PHE A 37 72.59 -69.62 12.71
CA PHE A 37 73.44 -68.59 12.12
C PHE A 37 74.30 -69.20 11.01
N THR A 38 74.49 -68.49 9.90
CA THR A 38 75.74 -68.56 9.11
C THR A 38 75.91 -67.32 8.20
N SER A 39 76.95 -66.56 8.54
CA SER A 39 77.93 -65.84 7.71
C SER A 39 77.61 -65.45 6.25
N THR A 40 77.54 -64.13 6.05
CA THR A 40 78.03 -63.27 4.94
C THR A 40 78.63 -63.90 3.67
N ALA A 41 78.18 -63.41 2.50
CA ALA A 41 79.01 -63.13 1.33
C ALA A 41 78.36 -62.01 0.45
N VAL A 42 79.22 -61.16 -0.10
CA VAL A 42 78.97 -59.96 -0.92
C VAL A 42 78.87 -60.33 -2.42
N THR A 43 78.01 -59.63 -3.19
CA THR A 43 78.20 -59.13 -4.59
C THR A 43 76.84 -58.61 -5.11
N SER A 44 76.63 -57.30 -5.30
CA SER A 44 76.85 -56.45 -6.49
C SER A 44 75.76 -56.50 -7.56
N GLU A 45 75.17 -55.31 -7.76
CA GLU A 45 74.55 -54.75 -8.96
C GLU A 45 73.12 -55.12 -9.41
N HIS A 46 72.36 -54.02 -9.55
CA HIS A 46 71.17 -53.78 -10.37
C HIS A 46 69.85 -54.46 -10.02
N ASP A 47 69.05 -53.78 -9.19
CA ASP A 47 67.59 -53.73 -9.33
C ASP A 47 67.00 -52.45 -8.70
N ILE A 48 66.66 -51.45 -9.53
CA ILE A 48 65.61 -50.46 -9.25
C ILE A 48 64.85 -50.28 -10.58
N PRO A 49 63.53 -50.56 -10.65
CA PRO A 49 62.57 -49.49 -10.33
C PRO A 49 61.22 -49.97 -9.78
N ILE A 50 61.18 -50.58 -8.58
CA ILE A 50 59.90 -50.79 -7.87
C ILE A 50 59.70 -49.72 -6.78
N THR A 51 60.77 -49.22 -6.18
CA THR A 51 60.73 -48.21 -5.10
C THR A 51 60.39 -46.79 -5.58
N THR A 52 60.81 -46.41 -6.78
CA THR A 52 60.57 -45.07 -7.37
C THR A 52 59.12 -44.87 -7.79
N GLU A 53 58.46 -45.90 -8.29
CA GLU A 53 57.02 -45.86 -8.62
C GLU A 53 56.15 -45.81 -7.36
N LEU A 54 56.46 -46.64 -6.36
CA LEU A 54 55.73 -46.65 -5.09
C LEU A 54 55.87 -45.31 -4.34
N GLN A 55 57.08 -44.72 -4.33
CA GLN A 55 57.32 -43.39 -3.77
C GLN A 55 56.60 -42.28 -4.54
N LYS A 56 56.58 -42.35 -5.88
CA LYS A 56 55.79 -41.43 -6.72
C LYS A 56 54.29 -41.57 -6.45
N GLN A 57 53.77 -42.79 -6.29
CA GLN A 57 52.37 -43.05 -5.95
C GLN A 57 52.02 -42.55 -4.54
N GLN A 58 52.87 -42.76 -3.55
CA GLN A 58 52.69 -42.23 -2.19
C GLN A 58 52.79 -40.71 -2.14
N GLN A 59 53.72 -40.09 -2.88
CA GLN A 59 53.84 -38.64 -2.98
C GLN A 59 52.63 -38.03 -3.71
N HIS A 60 52.12 -38.71 -4.74
CA HIS A 60 50.89 -38.36 -5.43
C HIS A 60 49.67 -38.46 -4.50
N GLN A 61 49.55 -39.54 -3.72
CA GLN A 61 48.50 -39.71 -2.70
C GLN A 61 48.57 -38.63 -1.61
N ARG A 62 49.77 -38.30 -1.10
CA ARG A 62 49.95 -37.23 -0.10
C ARG A 62 49.62 -35.85 -0.66
N ARG A 63 50.02 -35.55 -1.91
CA ARG A 63 49.62 -34.30 -2.61
C ARG A 63 48.11 -34.23 -2.82
N LYS A 64 47.48 -35.34 -3.21
CA LYS A 64 46.02 -35.45 -3.36
C LYS A 64 45.30 -35.25 -2.03
N GLN A 65 45.75 -35.88 -0.94
CA GLN A 65 45.20 -35.70 0.40
C GLN A 65 45.35 -34.26 0.91
N ARG A 66 46.51 -33.63 0.69
CA ARG A 66 46.75 -32.22 1.07
C ARG A 66 45.89 -31.26 0.23
N TYR A 67 45.74 -31.51 -1.07
CA TYR A 67 44.85 -30.75 -1.93
C TYR A 67 43.38 -30.88 -1.50
N LEU A 68 42.92 -32.12 -1.23
CA LEU A 68 41.57 -32.39 -0.74
C LEU A 68 41.31 -31.72 0.63
N TYR A 69 42.30 -31.71 1.52
CA TYR A 69 42.22 -31.01 2.80
C TYR A 69 42.05 -29.49 2.60
N ILE A 70 42.90 -28.87 1.78
CA ILE A 70 42.81 -27.42 1.47
C ILE A 70 41.48 -27.09 0.80
N LEU A 71 41.06 -27.89 -0.18
CA LEU A 71 39.79 -27.73 -0.88
C LEU A 71 38.60 -27.85 0.08
N LYS A 72 38.60 -28.85 0.97
CA LYS A 72 37.56 -29.03 1.99
C LYS A 72 37.44 -27.81 2.90
N HIS A 73 38.57 -27.29 3.39
CA HIS A 73 38.57 -26.08 4.23
C HIS A 73 38.10 -24.84 3.49
N TYR A 74 38.48 -24.68 2.22
CA TYR A 74 37.98 -23.58 1.40
C TYR A 74 36.47 -23.68 1.15
N LEU A 75 35.97 -24.86 0.75
CA LEU A 75 34.55 -25.11 0.49
C LEU A 75 33.71 -24.91 1.76
N LEU A 76 34.20 -25.33 2.92
CA LEU A 76 33.55 -25.05 4.21
C LEU A 76 33.50 -23.54 4.47
N GLY A 77 34.61 -22.83 4.28
CA GLY A 77 34.64 -21.38 4.42
C GLY A 77 33.72 -20.66 3.42
N LEU A 78 33.64 -21.14 2.18
CA LEU A 78 32.74 -20.64 1.15
C LEU A 78 31.28 -20.83 1.56
N ALA A 79 30.92 -22.03 2.03
CA ALA A 79 29.58 -22.33 2.53
C ALA A 79 29.19 -21.43 3.71
N ILE A 80 30.11 -21.17 4.65
CA ILE A 80 29.89 -20.23 5.75
C ILE A 80 29.59 -18.83 5.22
N ARG A 81 30.36 -18.32 4.25
CA ARG A 81 30.14 -16.97 3.69
C ARG A 81 28.82 -16.86 2.92
N PHE A 82 28.47 -17.87 2.13
CA PHE A 82 27.14 -17.96 1.53
C PHE A 82 26.04 -17.94 2.60
N GLY A 83 26.18 -18.75 3.65
CA GLY A 83 25.26 -18.77 4.78
C GLY A 83 25.14 -17.41 5.46
N THR A 84 26.25 -16.70 5.68
CA THR A 84 26.24 -15.35 6.25
C THR A 84 25.47 -14.37 5.37
N VAL A 85 25.69 -14.37 4.06
CA VAL A 85 24.98 -13.48 3.13
C VAL A 85 23.48 -13.78 3.13
N ILE A 86 23.09 -15.06 3.11
CA ILE A 86 21.68 -15.46 3.19
C ILE A 86 21.05 -14.96 4.49
N VAL A 87 21.71 -15.15 5.63
CA VAL A 87 21.22 -14.68 6.94
C VAL A 87 21.08 -13.16 6.97
N VAL A 88 22.08 -12.42 6.47
CA VAL A 88 22.02 -10.95 6.41
C VAL A 88 20.86 -10.48 5.54
N ILE A 89 20.69 -11.06 4.35
CA ILE A 89 19.58 -10.71 3.46
C ILE A 89 18.23 -11.03 4.12
N ALA A 90 18.09 -12.19 4.76
CA ALA A 90 16.86 -12.55 5.47
C ALA A 90 16.53 -11.55 6.59
N ILE A 91 17.53 -11.10 7.35
CA ILE A 91 17.35 -10.07 8.39
C ILE A 91 16.94 -8.73 7.76
N LEU A 92 17.58 -8.31 6.67
CA LEU A 92 17.23 -7.05 5.98
C LEU A 92 15.81 -7.10 5.41
N ILE A 93 15.39 -8.24 4.84
CA ILE A 93 14.01 -8.46 4.38
C ILE A 93 13.06 -8.37 5.58
N ALA A 94 13.36 -9.05 6.69
CA ALA A 94 12.51 -9.03 7.88
C ALA A 94 12.36 -7.63 8.47
N ILE A 95 13.44 -6.86 8.57
CA ILE A 95 13.41 -5.47 9.04
C ILE A 95 12.61 -4.59 8.06
N GLY A 96 12.90 -4.70 6.76
CA GLY A 96 12.24 -3.91 5.74
C GLY A 96 10.73 -4.16 5.68
N LEU A 97 10.31 -5.43 5.63
CA LEU A 97 8.90 -5.81 5.66
C LEU A 97 8.25 -5.45 6.99
N GLY A 98 8.93 -5.69 8.11
CA GLY A 98 8.44 -5.32 9.44
C GLY A 98 8.10 -3.84 9.54
N LEU A 99 9.02 -2.96 9.13
CA LEU A 99 8.80 -1.51 9.12
C LEU A 99 7.74 -1.08 8.10
N ARG A 100 7.69 -1.73 6.93
CA ARG A 100 6.68 -1.44 5.91
C ARG A 100 5.25 -1.65 6.40
N TYR A 101 5.04 -2.66 7.25
CA TYR A 101 3.74 -3.01 7.82
C TYR A 101 3.59 -2.59 9.28
N THR A 102 4.51 -1.78 9.81
CA THR A 102 4.38 -1.24 11.17
C THR A 102 3.36 -0.11 11.16
N ASP A 103 2.33 -0.24 11.98
CA ASP A 103 1.39 0.83 12.24
C ASP A 103 2.12 2.03 12.86
N HIS A 104 1.69 3.25 12.53
CA HIS A 104 2.21 4.50 13.09
C HIS A 104 3.67 4.86 12.73
N MET A 105 4.15 4.42 11.56
CA MET A 105 5.36 5.02 10.98
C MET A 105 5.21 6.55 10.85
N PRO A 106 6.26 7.34 11.12
CA PRO A 106 6.24 8.78 10.89
C PRO A 106 5.81 9.07 9.44
N PRO A 107 4.96 10.09 9.20
CA PRO A 107 4.51 10.41 7.86
C PRO A 107 5.66 10.96 7.01
N SER A 108 5.65 10.65 5.71
CA SER A 108 6.64 11.15 4.74
C SER A 108 6.44 12.62 4.37
N GLN A 109 5.28 13.19 4.72
CA GLN A 109 4.86 14.55 4.43
C GLN A 109 4.31 15.19 5.70
N ASP A 110 4.55 16.50 5.85
CA ASP A 110 4.01 17.31 6.93
C ASP A 110 3.17 18.47 6.36
N PHE A 111 1.93 18.52 6.81
CA PHE A 111 0.92 19.51 6.39
C PHE A 111 0.65 20.54 7.48
N SER A 112 1.42 20.56 8.58
CA SER A 112 1.17 21.44 9.72
C SER A 112 1.42 22.93 9.44
N HIS A 113 2.21 23.25 8.42
CA HIS A 113 2.68 24.60 8.11
C HIS A 113 2.02 25.26 6.88
N LEU A 114 0.92 24.70 6.35
CA LEU A 114 0.24 25.24 5.17
C LEU A 114 -0.26 26.69 5.38
N GLN A 115 -0.09 27.54 4.36
CA GLN A 115 -0.59 28.91 4.34
C GLN A 115 -1.10 29.29 2.95
N PHE A 116 -2.30 29.88 2.86
CA PHE A 116 -2.92 30.19 1.57
C PHE A 116 -2.91 31.70 1.31
N ASN A 117 -1.72 32.24 1.00
CA ASN A 117 -1.49 33.69 0.88
C ASN A 117 -1.92 34.27 -0.49
N TRP A 118 -3.15 33.99 -0.91
CA TRP A 118 -3.76 34.53 -2.12
C TRP A 118 -5.27 34.75 -1.94
N ARG A 119 -5.88 35.44 -2.89
CA ARG A 119 -7.34 35.61 -2.95
C ARG A 119 -7.81 35.57 -4.39
N ILE A 120 -8.51 34.50 -4.75
CA ILE A 120 -9.15 34.36 -6.06
C ILE A 120 -10.56 34.93 -5.98
N ASP A 121 -10.97 35.63 -7.04
CA ASP A 121 -12.37 35.96 -7.27
C ASP A 121 -12.83 35.35 -8.61
N PRO A 122 -13.48 34.17 -8.60
CA PRO A 122 -13.90 33.51 -9.83
C PRO A 122 -14.95 34.34 -10.59
N ARG A 123 -15.65 35.27 -9.93
CA ARG A 123 -16.63 36.18 -10.55
C ARG A 123 -15.99 37.15 -11.56
N SER A 124 -14.68 37.38 -11.45
CA SER A 124 -13.99 38.33 -12.31
C SER A 124 -13.68 37.78 -13.71
N TYR A 125 -13.73 36.45 -13.89
CA TYR A 125 -13.39 35.80 -15.16
C TYR A 125 -14.28 34.62 -15.56
N LEU A 126 -15.21 34.18 -14.70
CA LEU A 126 -16.19 33.12 -15.00
C LEU A 126 -17.62 33.67 -15.01
N THR A 127 -18.48 32.99 -15.76
CA THR A 127 -19.92 33.23 -15.80
C THR A 127 -20.68 31.97 -15.35
N PRO A 128 -21.82 32.11 -14.66
CA PRO A 128 -22.67 30.96 -14.32
C PRO A 128 -23.04 30.14 -15.54
N PHE A 129 -23.03 28.82 -15.38
CA PHE A 129 -23.38 27.88 -16.46
C PHE A 129 -24.81 28.11 -16.97
N ASN A 130 -25.75 28.33 -16.06
CA ASN A 130 -27.07 28.86 -16.42
C ASN A 130 -26.97 30.40 -16.51
N THR A 131 -26.77 30.90 -17.73
CA THR A 131 -26.62 32.34 -18.00
C THR A 131 -27.87 33.17 -17.65
N SER A 132 -29.03 32.53 -17.47
CA SER A 132 -30.28 33.17 -17.09
C SER A 132 -30.54 33.17 -15.59
N PHE A 133 -29.66 32.56 -14.78
CA PHE A 133 -29.82 32.41 -13.33
C PHE A 133 -29.85 33.76 -12.57
N GLY A 134 -29.28 34.80 -13.15
CA GLY A 134 -29.25 36.15 -12.57
C GLY A 134 -28.15 36.32 -11.52
N SER A 135 -28.38 37.22 -10.56
CA SER A 135 -27.40 37.56 -9.52
C SER A 135 -27.35 36.52 -8.40
N TYR A 136 -26.16 36.26 -7.87
CA TYR A 136 -25.90 35.39 -6.73
C TYR A 136 -24.99 36.08 -5.72
N ASN A 137 -25.05 35.66 -4.47
CA ASN A 137 -24.28 36.22 -3.36
C ASN A 137 -23.42 35.17 -2.62
N VAL A 138 -23.56 33.89 -3.00
CA VAL A 138 -22.85 32.77 -2.38
C VAL A 138 -22.09 32.00 -3.45
N LEU A 139 -20.85 31.65 -3.13
CA LEU A 139 -19.97 30.72 -3.83
C LEU A 139 -19.66 29.59 -2.86
N LEU A 140 -20.29 28.43 -3.09
CA LEU A 140 -20.25 27.28 -2.21
C LEU A 140 -19.44 26.13 -2.82
N ASP A 141 -18.61 25.49 -2.01
CA ASP A 141 -18.08 24.16 -2.31
C ASP A 141 -19.00 23.10 -1.69
N GLY A 142 -19.53 22.19 -2.51
CA GLY A 142 -20.49 21.17 -2.09
C GLY A 142 -19.90 19.87 -1.56
N HIS A 143 -18.58 19.69 -1.65
CA HIS A 143 -17.91 18.42 -1.33
C HIS A 143 -16.46 18.67 -0.90
N SER A 144 -16.12 18.41 0.37
CA SER A 144 -14.76 18.66 0.88
C SER A 144 -14.39 17.81 2.11
N HIS A 145 -13.09 17.49 2.25
CA HIS A 145 -12.59 16.54 3.24
C HIS A 145 -11.53 17.18 4.16
N SER A 146 -11.62 16.88 5.46
CA SER A 146 -10.66 17.33 6.47
C SER A 146 -9.84 16.16 7.02
N THR A 147 -8.91 16.44 7.92
CA THR A 147 -8.18 15.41 8.68
C THR A 147 -9.06 14.56 9.60
N LYS A 148 -10.37 14.80 9.68
CA LYS A 148 -11.29 13.93 10.44
C LYS A 148 -11.70 12.68 9.66
N SER A 149 -11.44 12.65 8.36
CA SER A 149 -11.46 11.43 7.53
C SER A 149 -10.07 11.20 6.92
N ASP A 150 -9.89 11.47 5.63
CA ASP A 150 -8.67 11.18 4.87
C ASP A 150 -8.03 12.43 4.21
N GLY A 151 -8.71 13.58 4.30
CA GLY A 151 -8.17 14.89 3.92
C GLY A 151 -6.88 15.24 4.66
N LYS A 152 -6.01 16.01 4.02
CA LYS A 152 -4.69 16.40 4.56
C LYS A 152 -4.69 17.74 5.29
N MET A 153 -5.74 18.54 5.12
CA MET A 153 -5.89 19.83 5.78
C MET A 153 -6.71 19.66 7.06
N ASN A 154 -6.23 20.22 8.16
CA ASN A 154 -7.06 20.34 9.36
C ASN A 154 -8.22 21.32 9.09
N VAL A 155 -9.22 21.35 9.98
CA VAL A 155 -10.42 22.18 9.81
C VAL A 155 -10.09 23.65 9.53
N ARG A 156 -9.13 24.24 10.25
CA ARG A 156 -8.73 25.64 10.04
C ARG A 156 -8.12 25.85 8.65
N GLN A 157 -7.17 25.01 8.28
CA GLN A 157 -6.51 25.05 6.96
C GLN A 157 -7.51 24.84 5.82
N LEU A 158 -8.49 23.95 6.02
CA LEU A 158 -9.54 23.71 5.04
C LEU A 158 -10.36 24.99 4.79
N LEU A 159 -10.81 25.67 5.85
CA LEU A 159 -11.55 26.94 5.70
C LEU A 159 -10.68 28.04 5.07
N ASP A 160 -9.41 28.13 5.44
CA ASP A 160 -8.48 29.10 4.85
C ASP A 160 -8.27 28.84 3.34
N TRP A 161 -8.14 27.58 2.92
CA TRP A 161 -8.06 27.19 1.51
C TRP A 161 -9.31 27.61 0.72
N HIS A 162 -10.49 27.40 1.31
CA HIS A 162 -11.77 27.79 0.68
C HIS A 162 -11.86 29.31 0.49
N ILE A 163 -11.57 30.09 1.54
CA ILE A 163 -11.59 31.56 1.48
C ILE A 163 -10.58 32.07 0.44
N ALA A 164 -9.36 31.51 0.42
CA ALA A 164 -8.32 31.89 -0.53
C ALA A 164 -8.73 31.60 -1.99
N ASN A 165 -9.51 30.54 -2.23
CA ASN A 165 -10.04 30.18 -3.55
C ASN A 165 -11.39 30.85 -3.88
N GLY A 166 -11.83 31.82 -3.08
CA GLY A 166 -12.99 32.66 -3.39
C GLY A 166 -14.34 32.09 -2.93
N TYR A 167 -14.34 30.96 -2.23
CA TYR A 167 -15.54 30.44 -1.59
C TYR A 167 -15.90 31.31 -0.38
N ASN A 168 -17.21 31.50 -0.20
CA ASN A 168 -17.77 32.10 1.01
C ASN A 168 -18.81 31.18 1.67
N ALA A 169 -18.97 29.96 1.17
CA ALA A 169 -19.62 28.88 1.88
C ALA A 169 -18.97 27.53 1.54
N VAL A 170 -19.11 26.55 2.43
CA VAL A 170 -18.56 25.20 2.25
C VAL A 170 -19.43 24.16 2.94
N ILE A 171 -19.56 23.00 2.31
CA ILE A 171 -20.07 21.79 2.93
C ILE A 171 -18.89 20.88 3.24
N VAL A 172 -18.68 20.58 4.52
CA VAL A 172 -17.60 19.69 4.96
C VAL A 172 -18.19 18.31 5.17
N THR A 173 -17.72 17.34 4.39
CA THR A 173 -18.34 16.03 4.15
C THR A 173 -17.36 14.89 4.41
N ASP A 174 -16.65 14.92 5.54
CA ASP A 174 -15.74 13.84 5.91
C ASP A 174 -16.39 12.44 5.84
N HIS A 175 -15.65 11.46 5.32
CA HIS A 175 -16.15 10.09 5.13
C HIS A 175 -16.73 9.52 6.42
N ASN A 176 -18.02 9.21 6.38
CA ASN A 176 -18.77 8.51 7.41
C ASN A 176 -18.71 9.15 8.81
N THR A 177 -18.40 10.44 8.90
CA THR A 177 -18.36 11.16 10.18
C THR A 177 -18.74 12.64 10.06
N LEU A 178 -19.56 13.13 11.00
CA LEU A 178 -19.86 14.57 11.10
C LEU A 178 -18.79 15.40 11.81
N LYS A 179 -17.74 14.77 12.35
CA LYS A 179 -16.83 15.43 13.28
C LYS A 179 -16.18 16.68 12.68
N GLY A 180 -15.72 16.62 11.43
CA GLY A 180 -15.08 17.77 10.80
C GLY A 180 -16.07 18.86 10.45
N GLY A 181 -17.25 18.52 9.94
CA GLY A 181 -18.31 19.50 9.65
C GLY A 181 -18.79 20.25 10.89
N LEU A 182 -19.01 19.55 12.02
CA LEU A 182 -19.40 20.19 13.28
C LEU A 182 -18.28 21.04 13.88
N GLU A 183 -17.02 20.60 13.79
CA GLU A 183 -15.87 21.38 14.24
C GLU A 183 -15.67 22.64 13.38
N ALA A 184 -15.84 22.52 12.07
CA ALA A 184 -15.75 23.62 11.11
C ALA A 184 -16.88 24.64 11.31
N GLU A 185 -18.12 24.19 11.50
CA GLU A 185 -19.25 25.08 11.80
C GLU A 185 -19.03 25.83 13.11
N LYS A 186 -18.60 25.11 14.16
CA LYS A 186 -18.29 25.74 15.44
C LYS A 186 -17.20 26.81 15.29
N LEU A 187 -16.12 26.50 14.55
CA LEU A 187 -15.05 27.46 14.30
C LEU A 187 -15.57 28.69 13.55
N ALA A 188 -16.35 28.50 12.48
CA ALA A 188 -16.92 29.56 11.67
C ALA A 188 -17.88 30.48 12.47
N LEU A 189 -18.59 29.95 13.45
CA LEU A 189 -19.50 30.74 14.28
C LEU A 189 -18.82 31.50 15.44
N GLN A 190 -17.67 31.01 15.91
CA GLN A 190 -17.01 31.51 17.14
C GLN A 190 -15.82 32.43 16.88
N ASP A 191 -15.17 32.32 15.73
CA ASP A 191 -14.02 33.14 15.34
C ASP A 191 -14.49 34.26 14.41
N GLU A 192 -14.23 35.52 14.79
CA GLU A 192 -14.72 36.69 14.06
C GLU A 192 -14.22 36.75 12.60
N TYR A 193 -13.02 36.23 12.33
CA TYR A 193 -12.51 36.19 10.95
C TYR A 193 -13.37 35.26 10.08
N TYR A 194 -13.64 34.03 10.53
CA TYR A 194 -14.41 33.09 9.72
C TYR A 194 -15.88 33.48 9.63
N LYS A 195 -16.47 34.01 10.71
CA LYS A 195 -17.86 34.44 10.77
C LYS A 195 -18.22 35.46 9.69
N ASP A 196 -17.29 36.36 9.37
CA ASP A 196 -17.47 37.39 8.35
C ASP A 196 -17.11 36.92 6.92
N ASN A 197 -16.44 35.77 6.78
CA ASN A 197 -15.87 35.34 5.49
C ASN A 197 -16.47 34.03 4.94
N ILE A 198 -16.95 33.12 5.78
CA ILE A 198 -17.41 31.80 5.31
C ILE A 198 -18.55 31.22 6.16
N VAL A 199 -19.60 30.71 5.49
CA VAL A 199 -20.65 29.90 6.10
C VAL A 199 -20.34 28.42 5.93
N VAL A 200 -20.33 27.67 7.03
CA VAL A 200 -20.12 26.23 7.00
C VAL A 200 -21.44 25.49 7.17
N ILE A 201 -21.63 24.45 6.35
CA ILE A 201 -22.75 23.52 6.44
C ILE A 201 -22.16 22.15 6.80
N PRO A 202 -22.51 21.56 7.96
CA PRO A 202 -22.04 20.23 8.30
C PRO A 202 -22.69 19.17 7.41
N GLY A 203 -21.90 18.20 6.97
CA GLY A 203 -22.37 17.02 6.24
C GLY A 203 -21.47 15.82 6.46
N ILE A 204 -21.85 14.71 5.83
CA ILE A 204 -21.08 13.46 5.81
C ILE A 204 -21.04 13.03 4.36
N GLU A 205 -19.89 12.59 3.86
CA GLU A 205 -19.91 11.66 2.74
C GLU A 205 -20.18 10.25 3.29
N TYR A 206 -21.39 9.74 3.05
CA TYR A 206 -21.68 8.32 3.26
C TYR A 206 -20.95 7.52 2.20
N THR A 207 -20.02 6.68 2.62
CA THR A 207 -19.05 6.03 1.75
C THR A 207 -19.07 4.53 1.98
N CYS A 208 -19.51 3.78 0.97
CA CYS A 208 -19.50 2.32 0.96
C CYS A 208 -19.08 1.80 -0.42
N CYS A 209 -18.98 0.48 -0.57
CA CYS A 209 -18.54 -0.14 -1.82
C CYS A 209 -19.53 -0.07 -2.98
N ARG A 210 -20.75 0.40 -2.73
CA ARG A 210 -21.78 0.54 -3.76
C ARG A 210 -22.00 1.98 -4.19
N ILE A 211 -21.88 2.94 -3.28
CA ILE A 211 -22.26 4.32 -3.55
C ILE A 211 -21.57 5.27 -2.57
N HIS A 212 -21.31 6.48 -3.07
CA HIS A 212 -20.92 7.63 -2.28
C HIS A 212 -22.05 8.67 -2.33
N MET A 213 -22.45 9.21 -1.18
CA MET A 213 -23.50 10.23 -1.10
C MET A 213 -23.19 11.26 -0.03
N ASN A 214 -23.28 12.54 -0.38
CA ASN A 214 -23.26 13.61 0.61
C ASN A 214 -24.62 13.73 1.30
N LEU A 215 -24.60 13.51 2.62
CA LEU A 215 -25.71 13.68 3.54
C LEU A 215 -25.54 15.05 4.22
N ILE A 216 -26.31 16.03 3.77
CA ILE A 216 -26.03 17.45 4.00
C ILE A 216 -27.00 18.05 5.02
N ASN A 217 -26.50 18.98 5.84
CA ASN A 217 -27.30 19.73 6.81
C ASN A 217 -28.00 18.82 7.82
N ILE A 218 -27.24 17.85 8.35
CA ILE A 218 -27.65 16.95 9.42
C ILE A 218 -26.81 17.22 10.68
N ASN A 219 -27.40 16.98 11.85
CA ASN A 219 -26.77 17.19 13.16
C ASN A 219 -26.42 15.87 13.87
N GLU A 220 -26.81 14.73 13.31
CA GLU A 220 -26.59 13.39 13.86
C GLU A 220 -25.95 12.51 12.79
N SER A 221 -24.95 11.71 13.18
CA SER A 221 -24.32 10.77 12.26
C SER A 221 -25.23 9.59 11.98
N ILE A 222 -25.32 9.18 10.72
CA ILE A 222 -26.09 8.02 10.30
C ILE A 222 -25.17 6.79 10.34
N PRO A 223 -25.60 5.66 10.95
CA PRO A 223 -24.82 4.43 10.93
C PRO A 223 -24.52 3.97 9.51
N ILE A 224 -23.25 3.70 9.23
CA ILE A 224 -22.78 3.34 7.89
C ILE A 224 -23.32 1.99 7.38
N GLY A 225 -23.67 1.07 8.28
CA GLY A 225 -24.06 -0.29 7.89
C GLY A 225 -22.88 -1.13 7.41
N PRO A 226 -23.11 -2.19 6.60
CA PRO A 226 -22.03 -3.02 6.06
C PRO A 226 -21.32 -2.34 4.87
N PRO A 227 -20.11 -2.81 4.48
CA PRO A 227 -19.39 -2.30 3.31
C PRO A 227 -20.18 -2.40 2.00
N ASN A 228 -21.03 -3.42 1.85
CA ASN A 228 -21.89 -3.64 0.69
C ASN A 228 -23.36 -3.65 1.13
N PRO A 229 -23.99 -2.48 1.29
CA PRO A 229 -25.38 -2.40 1.75
C PRO A 229 -26.38 -2.88 0.70
N THR A 230 -27.54 -3.37 1.11
CA THR A 230 -28.66 -3.66 0.20
C THR A 230 -29.36 -2.36 -0.24
N ASP A 231 -30.22 -2.46 -1.25
CA ASP A 231 -31.03 -1.32 -1.70
C ASP A 231 -31.92 -0.79 -0.57
N GLU A 232 -32.53 -1.68 0.21
CA GLU A 232 -33.36 -1.30 1.37
C GLU A 232 -32.55 -0.56 2.43
N GLN A 233 -31.28 -0.94 2.64
CA GLN A 233 -30.40 -0.24 3.59
C GLN A 233 -30.04 1.16 3.09
N LEU A 234 -29.78 1.32 1.79
CA LEU A 234 -29.54 2.64 1.19
C LEU A 234 -30.80 3.52 1.26
N GLN A 235 -31.97 2.96 0.98
CA GLN A 235 -33.26 3.67 1.14
C GLN A 235 -33.49 4.12 2.58
N GLN A 236 -33.16 3.28 3.57
CA GLN A 236 -33.24 3.66 5.00
C GLN A 236 -32.29 4.80 5.35
N VAL A 237 -31.08 4.84 4.77
CA VAL A 237 -30.16 5.97 4.92
C VAL A 237 -30.78 7.25 4.36
N ILE A 238 -31.33 7.20 3.15
CA ILE A 238 -31.99 8.34 2.50
C ILE A 238 -33.15 8.86 3.36
N GLN A 239 -34.06 7.96 3.76
CA GLN A 239 -35.19 8.29 4.62
C GLN A 239 -34.73 8.94 5.93
N ARG A 240 -33.69 8.40 6.58
CA ARG A 240 -33.18 8.93 7.84
C ARG A 240 -32.60 10.34 7.70
N VAL A 241 -31.96 10.65 6.57
CA VAL A 241 -31.50 12.03 6.28
C VAL A 241 -32.67 12.98 6.20
N HIS A 242 -33.76 12.60 5.52
CA HIS A 242 -34.94 13.45 5.39
C HIS A 242 -35.66 13.66 6.73
N GLU A 243 -35.72 12.64 7.59
CA GLU A 243 -36.24 12.76 8.96
C GLU A 243 -35.46 13.79 9.80
N LEU A 244 -34.16 13.94 9.53
CA LEU A 244 -33.29 14.96 10.14
C LEU A 244 -33.39 16.33 9.45
N GLY A 245 -34.20 16.45 8.40
CA GLY A 245 -34.34 17.67 7.59
C GLY A 245 -33.15 17.95 6.67
N GLY A 246 -32.28 16.95 6.46
CA GLY A 246 -31.13 17.04 5.57
C GLY A 246 -31.48 16.83 4.09
N LEU A 247 -30.45 16.84 3.24
CA LEU A 247 -30.55 16.51 1.82
C LEU A 247 -29.57 15.40 1.46
N VAL A 248 -29.92 14.57 0.48
CA VAL A 248 -29.05 13.53 -0.07
C VAL A 248 -28.64 13.91 -1.49
N ILE A 249 -27.33 14.06 -1.69
CA ILE A 249 -26.72 14.29 -3.00
C ILE A 249 -25.85 13.07 -3.34
N VAL A 250 -26.08 12.45 -4.50
CA VAL A 250 -25.24 11.33 -4.94
C VAL A 250 -23.98 11.87 -5.60
N ASN A 251 -22.81 11.36 -5.17
CA ASN A 251 -21.51 11.89 -5.55
C ASN A 251 -20.98 11.24 -6.85
N HIS A 252 -20.20 12.01 -7.60
CA HIS A 252 -19.31 11.62 -8.71
C HIS A 252 -19.58 10.26 -9.40
N ILE A 253 -20.78 10.07 -9.97
CA ILE A 253 -21.18 8.84 -10.68
C ILE A 253 -20.18 8.43 -11.78
N PRO A 254 -19.61 9.34 -12.60
CA PRO A 254 -18.61 8.97 -13.58
C PRO A 254 -17.38 8.30 -12.96
N TRP A 255 -16.88 8.85 -11.84
CA TRP A 255 -15.76 8.27 -11.11
C TRP A 255 -16.10 6.89 -10.56
N SER A 256 -17.28 6.74 -9.94
CA SER A 256 -17.80 5.49 -9.37
C SER A 256 -17.87 4.36 -10.40
N ASN A 257 -18.21 4.70 -11.65
CA ASN A 257 -18.37 3.75 -12.75
C ASN A 257 -17.12 3.56 -13.62
N THR A 258 -16.02 4.29 -13.39
CA THR A 258 -14.77 3.99 -14.09
C THR A 258 -14.21 2.63 -13.68
N THR A 259 -13.40 2.01 -14.54
CA THR A 259 -12.76 0.74 -14.24
C THR A 259 -11.77 0.87 -13.08
N GLU A 260 -11.89 0.00 -12.07
CA GLU A 260 -10.93 -0.04 -10.99
C GLU A 260 -9.58 -0.59 -11.46
N SER A 261 -8.49 0.04 -11.02
CA SER A 261 -7.16 -0.28 -11.52
C SER A 261 -6.81 -1.75 -11.26
N HIS A 262 -6.44 -2.47 -12.33
CA HIS A 262 -6.15 -3.92 -12.33
C HIS A 262 -7.34 -4.85 -12.09
N TYR A 263 -8.54 -4.31 -12.04
CA TYR A 263 -9.80 -5.06 -12.05
C TYR A 263 -10.50 -4.82 -13.40
N GLN A 264 -11.39 -5.74 -13.78
CA GLN A 264 -12.26 -5.59 -14.96
C GLN A 264 -13.69 -5.30 -14.49
N ASP A 265 -13.80 -4.44 -13.48
CA ASP A 265 -15.03 -4.11 -12.76
C ASP A 265 -15.06 -2.60 -12.45
N ALA A 266 -16.23 -2.06 -12.13
CA ALA A 266 -16.41 -0.66 -11.74
C ALA A 266 -15.73 -0.37 -10.40
N ARG A 267 -15.31 0.89 -10.18
CA ARG A 267 -14.71 1.32 -8.92
C ARG A 267 -15.60 1.09 -7.71
N LEU A 268 -16.89 1.34 -7.86
CA LEU A 268 -17.92 0.95 -6.90
C LEU A 268 -18.83 -0.11 -7.54
N PRO A 269 -18.56 -1.41 -7.31
CA PRO A 269 -19.37 -2.49 -7.88
C PRO A 269 -20.83 -2.40 -7.45
N ASN A 270 -21.75 -2.73 -8.37
CA ASN A 270 -23.20 -2.71 -8.14
C ASN A 270 -23.75 -1.33 -7.70
N HIS A 271 -23.18 -0.25 -8.25
CA HIS A 271 -23.71 1.09 -8.09
C HIS A 271 -25.16 1.17 -8.60
N PRO A 272 -26.10 1.71 -7.81
CA PRO A 272 -27.49 1.89 -8.24
C PRO A 272 -27.59 2.75 -9.50
N SER A 273 -28.60 2.48 -10.34
CA SER A 273 -28.87 3.31 -11.51
C SER A 273 -29.40 4.69 -11.09
N VAL A 274 -29.22 5.71 -11.94
CA VAL A 274 -29.78 7.05 -11.72
C VAL A 274 -31.30 6.99 -11.55
N GLU A 275 -31.99 6.18 -12.35
CA GLU A 275 -33.46 5.99 -12.25
C GLU A 275 -33.86 5.44 -10.87
N SER A 276 -33.20 4.38 -10.41
CA SER A 276 -33.45 3.81 -9.08
C SER A 276 -33.19 4.82 -7.97
N LEU A 277 -32.12 5.62 -8.06
CA LEU A 277 -31.80 6.64 -7.05
C LEU A 277 -32.87 7.74 -6.98
N ILE A 278 -33.40 8.16 -8.12
CA ILE A 278 -34.52 9.11 -8.18
C ILE A 278 -35.77 8.51 -7.54
N GLU A 279 -36.09 7.24 -7.84
CA GLU A 279 -37.22 6.54 -7.22
C GLU A 279 -37.06 6.39 -5.71
N TRP A 280 -35.84 6.21 -5.21
CA TRP A 280 -35.54 6.13 -3.78
C TRP A 280 -35.59 7.49 -3.08
N GLY A 281 -35.70 8.59 -3.83
CA GLY A 281 -35.95 9.93 -3.31
C GLY A 281 -34.70 10.75 -3.01
N VAL A 282 -33.57 10.51 -3.68
CA VAL A 282 -32.42 11.42 -3.55
C VAL A 282 -32.79 12.85 -3.99
N ASP A 283 -32.22 13.86 -3.35
CA ASP A 283 -32.57 15.26 -3.61
C ASP A 283 -31.83 15.85 -4.81
N GLY A 284 -30.72 15.22 -5.20
CA GLY A 284 -29.91 15.64 -6.33
C GLY A 284 -28.64 14.84 -6.53
N PHE A 285 -27.83 15.36 -7.44
CA PHE A 285 -26.60 14.72 -7.88
C PHE A 285 -25.48 15.75 -7.96
N GLU A 286 -24.26 15.28 -7.71
CA GLU A 286 -23.05 16.03 -8.04
C GLU A 286 -22.85 15.98 -9.56
N VAL A 287 -23.09 17.12 -10.22
CA VAL A 287 -22.98 17.24 -11.68
C VAL A 287 -21.60 17.71 -12.12
N VAL A 288 -20.84 18.36 -11.23
CA VAL A 288 -19.42 18.66 -11.44
C VAL A 288 -18.64 18.18 -10.23
N HIS A 289 -17.72 17.25 -10.46
CA HIS A 289 -16.78 16.71 -9.47
C HIS A 289 -15.36 17.02 -9.95
N GLU A 290 -14.59 17.73 -9.13
CA GLU A 290 -13.30 18.30 -9.54
C GLU A 290 -13.43 19.06 -10.88
N SER A 291 -12.71 18.61 -11.91
CA SER A 291 -12.72 19.14 -13.28
C SER A 291 -13.66 18.38 -14.24
N THR A 292 -14.37 17.37 -13.76
CA THR A 292 -15.25 16.51 -14.57
C THR A 292 -16.68 17.02 -14.53
N PHE A 293 -17.24 17.34 -15.70
CA PHE A 293 -18.66 17.67 -15.85
C PHE A 293 -19.48 16.46 -16.32
N ASP A 294 -20.34 15.94 -15.45
CA ASP A 294 -21.32 14.89 -15.77
C ASP A 294 -22.56 15.49 -16.44
N TYR A 295 -22.43 15.73 -17.75
CA TYR A 295 -23.53 16.29 -18.53
C TYR A 295 -24.79 15.41 -18.55
N ALA A 296 -24.64 14.09 -18.49
CA ALA A 296 -25.78 13.17 -18.52
C ALA A 296 -26.62 13.32 -17.25
N THR A 297 -25.97 13.30 -16.09
CA THR A 297 -26.64 13.48 -14.80
C THR A 297 -27.16 14.91 -14.62
N TYR A 298 -26.48 15.92 -15.17
CA TYR A 298 -26.99 17.30 -15.24
C TYR A 298 -28.33 17.39 -15.98
N VAL A 299 -28.44 16.78 -17.16
CA VAL A 299 -29.68 16.79 -17.96
C VAL A 299 -30.82 16.12 -17.21
N VAL A 300 -30.58 14.94 -16.62
CA VAL A 300 -31.60 14.22 -15.85
C VAL A 300 -32.00 15.01 -14.61
N SER A 301 -31.04 15.59 -13.89
CA SER A 301 -31.31 16.43 -12.72
C SER A 301 -32.21 17.63 -13.08
N ALA A 302 -31.96 18.28 -14.22
CA ALA A 302 -32.81 19.36 -14.71
C ALA A 302 -34.22 18.90 -15.06
N GLN A 303 -34.36 17.75 -15.74
CA GLN A 303 -35.66 17.19 -16.14
C GLN A 303 -36.55 16.81 -14.95
N HIS A 304 -35.93 16.32 -13.88
CA HIS A 304 -36.62 15.91 -12.65
C HIS A 304 -36.69 17.01 -11.59
N ASN A 305 -36.25 18.24 -11.90
CA ASN A 305 -36.18 19.37 -10.96
C ASN A 305 -35.40 19.02 -9.68
N LEU A 306 -34.27 18.32 -9.82
CA LEU A 306 -33.39 17.92 -8.73
C LEU A 306 -32.24 18.92 -8.56
N ILE A 307 -31.58 18.86 -7.41
CA ILE A 307 -30.42 19.70 -7.10
C ILE A 307 -29.23 19.28 -7.99
N GLN A 308 -28.62 20.27 -8.62
CA GLN A 308 -27.39 20.12 -9.40
C GLN A 308 -26.23 20.62 -8.54
N MET A 309 -25.70 19.75 -7.69
CA MET A 309 -24.61 20.08 -6.77
C MET A 309 -23.27 20.07 -7.52
N VAL A 310 -22.32 20.87 -7.05
CA VAL A 310 -20.94 20.83 -7.53
C VAL A 310 -19.98 20.82 -6.36
N GLY A 311 -18.85 20.13 -6.49
CA GLY A 311 -17.90 19.96 -5.40
C GLY A 311 -16.46 19.82 -5.91
N THR A 312 -15.51 20.26 -5.09
CA THR A 312 -14.09 20.06 -5.38
C THR A 312 -13.61 18.68 -4.98
N ASP A 313 -14.30 18.05 -4.02
CA ASP A 313 -13.86 16.81 -3.38
C ASP A 313 -12.41 16.93 -2.87
N VAL A 314 -12.11 18.09 -2.27
CA VAL A 314 -10.74 18.45 -1.92
C VAL A 314 -10.22 17.60 -0.76
N HIS A 315 -9.14 16.87 -1.04
CA HIS A 315 -8.41 16.07 -0.07
C HIS A 315 -6.99 16.60 0.23
N ASN A 316 -6.40 17.39 -0.66
CA ASN A 316 -5.00 17.81 -0.58
C ASN A 316 -4.84 19.30 -0.95
N PRO A 317 -4.01 20.08 -0.24
CA PRO A 317 -3.78 21.49 -0.57
C PRO A 317 -3.19 21.75 -1.98
N SER A 318 -2.61 20.72 -2.61
CA SER A 318 -2.00 20.84 -3.94
C SER A 318 -3.00 20.70 -5.10
N VAL A 319 -4.31 20.59 -4.83
CA VAL A 319 -5.35 20.52 -5.86
C VAL A 319 -5.95 21.90 -6.15
N ALA A 320 -6.66 22.00 -7.28
CA ALA A 320 -7.34 23.21 -7.70
C ALA A 320 -8.72 23.34 -7.09
N ALA A 321 -9.18 24.59 -6.96
CA ALA A 321 -10.60 24.86 -7.01
C ALA A 321 -11.03 24.90 -8.48
N ASN A 322 -11.92 23.99 -8.87
CA ASN A 322 -12.40 23.85 -10.25
C ASN A 322 -13.85 24.31 -10.44
N THR A 323 -14.63 24.36 -9.37
CA THR A 323 -16.08 24.58 -9.47
C THR A 323 -16.62 25.30 -8.24
N TRP A 324 -17.62 26.16 -8.43
CA TRP A 324 -18.27 26.90 -7.35
C TRP A 324 -19.78 26.86 -7.56
N LEU A 325 -20.54 26.32 -6.61
CA LEU A 325 -21.99 26.42 -6.64
C LEU A 325 -22.37 27.89 -6.38
N THR A 326 -23.02 28.51 -7.35
CA THR A 326 -23.56 29.86 -7.19
C THR A 326 -24.94 29.76 -6.56
N VAL A 327 -25.14 30.35 -5.39
CA VAL A 327 -26.44 30.33 -4.70
C VAL A 327 -26.97 31.75 -4.55
N GLN A 328 -28.25 31.94 -4.86
CA GLN A 328 -28.96 33.19 -4.58
C GLN A 328 -29.71 33.01 -3.26
N ALA A 329 -29.07 33.38 -2.15
CA ALA A 329 -29.63 33.25 -0.80
C ALA A 329 -30.19 34.59 -0.30
N ASP A 330 -31.36 34.56 0.38
CA ASP A 330 -31.96 35.78 0.94
C ASP A 330 -31.20 36.28 2.17
N THR A 331 -30.57 35.36 2.91
CA THR A 331 -29.69 35.67 4.03
C THR A 331 -28.40 34.89 3.90
N PHE A 332 -27.29 35.52 4.28
CA PHE A 332 -25.98 34.88 4.33
C PHE A 332 -25.84 34.09 5.63
N SER A 333 -26.60 33.00 5.72
CA SER A 333 -26.66 32.10 6.87
C SER A 333 -26.82 30.66 6.39
N ARG A 334 -26.49 29.66 7.22
CA ARG A 334 -26.70 28.24 6.90
C ARG A 334 -28.13 27.99 6.43
N GLN A 335 -29.12 28.51 7.17
CA GLN A 335 -30.53 28.33 6.84
C GLN A 335 -30.88 28.97 5.49
N GLY A 336 -30.48 30.23 5.26
CA GLY A 336 -30.77 30.95 4.02
C GLY A 336 -30.14 30.29 2.79
N ILE A 337 -28.92 29.76 2.92
CA ILE A 337 -28.24 29.01 1.85
C ILE A 337 -28.97 27.70 1.58
N MET A 338 -29.29 26.92 2.61
CA MET A 338 -30.01 25.66 2.45
C MET A 338 -31.41 25.84 1.85
N ASP A 339 -32.13 26.90 2.22
CA ASP A 339 -33.44 27.21 1.65
C ASP A 339 -33.35 27.59 0.17
N ALA A 340 -32.30 28.32 -0.21
CA ALA A 340 -32.04 28.62 -1.62
C ALA A 340 -31.68 27.37 -2.43
N ILE A 341 -30.86 26.47 -1.88
CA ILE A 341 -30.54 25.18 -2.51
C ILE A 341 -31.81 24.34 -2.68
N ARG A 342 -32.64 24.21 -1.63
CA ARG A 342 -33.93 23.50 -1.70
C ARG A 342 -34.87 24.13 -2.73
N ALA A 343 -34.84 25.45 -2.90
CA ALA A 343 -35.63 26.15 -3.91
C ALA A 343 -35.02 26.10 -5.32
N ARG A 344 -33.91 25.37 -5.54
CA ARG A 344 -33.16 25.31 -6.80
C ARG A 344 -32.77 26.71 -7.31
N ARG A 345 -32.54 27.65 -6.37
CA ARG A 345 -31.95 28.95 -6.67
C ARG A 345 -30.43 28.81 -6.74
N THR A 346 -29.99 27.96 -7.67
CA THR A 346 -28.58 27.65 -7.89
C THR A 346 -28.20 27.62 -9.37
N SER A 347 -26.92 27.88 -9.62
CA SER A 347 -26.18 27.51 -10.82
C SER A 347 -24.75 27.17 -10.38
N PHE A 348 -23.78 27.15 -11.27
CA PHE A 348 -22.38 26.95 -10.89
C PHE A 348 -21.42 27.67 -11.84
N LEU A 349 -20.25 28.03 -11.33
CA LEU A 349 -19.07 28.41 -12.10
C LEU A 349 -18.19 27.17 -12.27
N MET A 350 -17.54 27.03 -13.42
CA MET A 350 -16.60 25.95 -13.66
C MET A 350 -15.37 26.46 -14.40
N ASP A 351 -14.19 26.08 -13.92
CA ASP A 351 -12.91 26.19 -14.58
C ASP A 351 -12.25 24.81 -14.61
N PRO A 352 -12.29 24.09 -15.75
CA PRO A 352 -11.65 22.79 -15.87
C PRO A 352 -10.14 22.81 -15.64
N ALA A 353 -9.46 23.95 -15.85
CA ALA A 353 -8.04 24.11 -15.54
C ALA A 353 -7.80 24.41 -14.06
N GLY A 354 -8.83 24.93 -13.38
CA GLY A 354 -8.86 25.30 -11.98
C GLY A 354 -7.99 26.51 -11.65
N THR A 355 -8.07 26.96 -10.39
CA THR A 355 -7.22 28.04 -9.87
C THR A 355 -5.75 27.70 -10.04
N ARG A 356 -4.84 28.69 -10.08
CA ARG A 356 -3.40 28.44 -10.28
C ARG A 356 -2.60 28.27 -8.98
N PRO A 357 -2.81 29.07 -7.92
CA PRO A 357 -2.04 28.95 -6.69
C PRO A 357 -2.24 27.59 -5.99
N ARG A 358 -1.17 27.04 -5.42
CA ARG A 358 -1.13 25.75 -4.72
C ARG A 358 -0.20 25.84 -3.53
N GLU A 359 -0.50 25.06 -2.50
CA GLU A 359 0.45 24.75 -1.43
C GLU A 359 0.85 23.29 -1.48
N TYR A 360 2.06 23.00 -1.02
CA TYR A 360 2.62 21.65 -1.00
C TYR A 360 3.07 21.31 0.41
N ALA A 361 2.99 20.03 0.76
CA ALA A 361 3.49 19.57 2.05
C ALA A 361 5.01 19.73 2.16
N ASP A 362 5.49 19.99 3.38
CA ASP A 362 6.90 19.80 3.69
C ASP A 362 7.23 18.31 3.53
N THR A 363 8.32 18.02 2.81
CA THR A 363 8.72 16.64 2.52
C THR A 363 9.82 16.18 3.47
N MET A 364 9.78 14.88 3.81
CA MET A 364 10.77 14.22 4.66
C MET A 364 11.00 14.90 6.03
N PRO A 365 10.01 14.89 6.94
CA PRO A 365 10.21 15.35 8.31
C PRO A 365 11.38 14.62 9.00
N ALA A 366 12.05 15.25 9.96
CA ALA A 366 13.26 14.68 10.60
C ALA A 366 13.04 13.26 11.17
N GLN A 367 11.87 13.00 11.77
CA GLN A 367 11.49 11.68 12.29
C GLN A 367 11.33 10.62 11.19
N TYR A 368 10.87 11.01 10.00
CA TYR A 368 10.82 10.12 8.85
C TYR A 368 12.23 9.85 8.32
N GLN A 369 13.09 10.87 8.26
CA GLN A 369 14.47 10.75 7.78
C GLN A 369 15.30 9.75 8.60
N THR A 370 15.10 9.65 9.92
CA THR A 370 15.85 8.71 10.77
C THR A 370 15.56 7.25 10.45
N LEU A 371 14.32 6.94 10.03
CA LEU A 371 13.90 5.57 9.69
C LEU A 371 13.96 5.29 8.19
N LEU A 372 14.10 6.32 7.35
CA LEU A 372 14.07 6.20 5.89
C LEU A 372 15.04 5.14 5.33
N PRO A 373 16.32 5.05 5.77
CA PRO A 373 17.21 4.01 5.25
C PRO A 373 16.72 2.58 5.52
N LEU A 374 16.01 2.36 6.62
CA LEU A 374 15.48 1.04 6.99
C LEU A 374 14.12 0.78 6.34
N SER A 375 13.22 1.77 6.31
CA SER A 375 11.92 1.62 5.66
C SER A 375 12.04 1.49 4.14
N ALA A 376 13.05 2.13 3.54
CA ALA A 376 13.38 1.96 2.12
C ALA A 376 13.72 0.51 1.74
N LEU A 377 14.23 -0.30 2.67
CA LEU A 377 14.41 -1.74 2.43
C LEU A 377 13.07 -2.44 2.20
N GLY A 378 12.02 -2.05 2.93
CA GLY A 378 10.68 -2.58 2.75
C GLY A 378 10.12 -2.26 1.37
N THR A 379 10.32 -1.04 0.89
CA THR A 379 9.98 -0.64 -0.49
C THR A 379 10.80 -1.42 -1.51
N TYR A 380 12.11 -1.55 -1.30
CA TYR A 380 13.02 -2.29 -2.18
C TYR A 380 12.59 -3.76 -2.30
N PHE A 381 12.41 -4.47 -1.19
CA PHE A 381 11.96 -5.87 -1.19
C PHE A 381 10.49 -6.04 -1.59
N GLY A 382 9.72 -4.95 -1.57
CA GLY A 382 8.42 -4.88 -2.21
C GLY A 382 8.42 -5.18 -3.70
N MET A 383 9.58 -5.12 -4.37
CA MET A 383 9.70 -5.49 -5.79
C MET A 383 9.33 -6.95 -6.09
N PHE A 384 9.29 -7.83 -5.07
CA PHE A 384 8.99 -9.25 -5.27
C PHE A 384 7.51 -9.57 -5.40
N TYR A 385 6.63 -8.65 -5.04
CA TYR A 385 5.20 -8.87 -5.13
C TYR A 385 4.43 -7.57 -5.31
N THR A 386 3.29 -7.66 -5.97
CA THR A 386 2.29 -6.58 -5.99
C THR A 386 1.04 -7.08 -5.28
N GLU A 387 0.53 -6.28 -4.34
CA GLU A 387 -0.72 -6.53 -3.65
C GLU A 387 -1.79 -5.59 -4.22
N TYR A 388 -2.84 -6.15 -4.84
CA TYR A 388 -3.99 -5.43 -5.35
C TYR A 388 -5.14 -5.60 -4.36
N LYS A 389 -5.67 -4.47 -3.89
CA LYS A 389 -6.77 -4.45 -2.92
C LYS A 389 -8.06 -3.89 -3.51
N GLY A 390 -7.98 -3.10 -4.58
CA GLY A 390 -9.10 -2.35 -5.17
C GLY A 390 -9.48 -1.13 -4.32
N MET A 391 -10.67 -0.59 -4.56
CA MET A 391 -11.18 0.57 -3.83
C MET A 391 -11.36 0.29 -2.33
N TYR A 392 -10.87 1.20 -1.48
CA TYR A 392 -11.02 1.10 -0.02
C TYR A 392 -12.47 1.41 0.37
N SER A 393 -13.06 0.60 1.26
CA SER A 393 -14.46 0.75 1.66
C SER A 393 -14.72 1.84 2.70
N PHE A 394 -13.66 2.47 3.22
CA PHE A 394 -13.70 3.34 4.40
C PHE A 394 -14.24 2.64 5.67
N GLN A 395 -14.22 1.30 5.67
CA GLN A 395 -14.69 0.44 6.76
C GLN A 395 -13.66 -0.65 7.13
N GLY A 396 -12.38 -0.41 6.86
CA GLY A 396 -11.30 -1.39 7.14
C GLY A 396 -11.26 -2.57 6.17
N THR A 397 -12.05 -2.53 5.09
CA THR A 397 -12.11 -3.56 4.04
C THR A 397 -11.95 -2.93 2.66
N PHE A 398 -12.02 -3.74 1.60
CA PHE A 398 -11.95 -3.27 0.23
C PHE A 398 -13.11 -3.82 -0.58
N CYS A 399 -13.48 -3.10 -1.63
CA CYS A 399 -14.65 -3.38 -2.46
C CYS A 399 -14.42 -4.49 -3.48
N HIS A 400 -13.17 -4.92 -3.64
CA HIS A 400 -12.78 -5.95 -4.58
C HIS A 400 -12.03 -7.09 -3.86
N PRO A 401 -12.00 -8.30 -4.46
CA PRO A 401 -11.17 -9.38 -3.95
C PRO A 401 -9.69 -8.98 -3.91
N GLN A 402 -9.04 -9.23 -2.78
CA GLN A 402 -7.60 -9.02 -2.66
C GLN A 402 -6.85 -10.08 -3.47
N ARG A 403 -5.83 -9.62 -4.21
CA ARG A 403 -4.96 -10.45 -5.05
C ARG A 403 -3.51 -10.11 -4.76
N MET A 404 -2.67 -11.13 -4.63
CA MET A 404 -1.22 -10.97 -4.54
C MET A 404 -0.55 -11.64 -5.73
N ASP A 405 0.20 -10.86 -6.50
CA ASP A 405 1.04 -11.37 -7.57
C ASP A 405 2.49 -11.44 -7.12
N VAL A 406 3.09 -12.62 -7.18
CA VAL A 406 4.51 -12.83 -6.88
C VAL A 406 5.32 -12.78 -8.17
N HIS A 407 6.31 -11.89 -8.21
CA HIS A 407 7.17 -11.65 -9.38
C HIS A 407 8.33 -12.65 -9.43
N ASN A 408 8.02 -13.91 -9.77
CA ASN A 408 9.00 -15.01 -9.79
C ASN A 408 10.26 -14.71 -10.63
N SER A 409 10.11 -14.01 -11.77
CA SER A 409 11.26 -13.61 -12.59
C SER A 409 12.18 -12.63 -11.86
N VAL A 410 11.61 -11.66 -11.15
CA VAL A 410 12.37 -10.68 -10.35
C VAL A 410 13.13 -11.37 -9.22
N ILE A 411 12.49 -12.33 -8.54
CA ILE A 411 13.14 -13.16 -7.52
C ILE A 411 14.31 -13.96 -8.12
N GLY A 412 14.10 -14.59 -9.28
CA GLY A 412 15.15 -15.33 -9.99
C GLY A 412 16.35 -14.46 -10.35
N TRP A 413 16.11 -13.26 -10.91
CA TRP A 413 17.17 -12.31 -11.22
C TRP A 413 17.88 -11.77 -9.98
N PHE A 414 17.15 -11.51 -8.91
CA PHE A 414 17.74 -11.11 -7.63
C PHE A 414 18.71 -12.17 -7.09
N ILE A 415 18.30 -13.44 -7.09
CA ILE A 415 19.17 -14.56 -6.69
C ILE A 415 20.38 -14.66 -7.63
N PHE A 416 20.17 -14.56 -8.95
CA PHE A 416 21.26 -14.58 -9.92
C PHE A 416 22.30 -13.50 -9.64
N TRP A 417 21.88 -12.25 -9.40
CA TRP A 417 22.80 -11.15 -9.09
C TRP A 417 23.54 -11.37 -7.76
N ILE A 418 22.90 -11.93 -6.74
CA ILE A 418 23.58 -12.34 -5.50
C ILE A 418 24.70 -13.35 -5.81
N LEU A 419 24.44 -14.34 -6.66
CA LEU A 419 25.46 -15.33 -7.04
C LEU A 419 26.63 -14.69 -7.80
N ILE A 420 26.35 -13.74 -8.70
CA ILE A 420 27.37 -12.97 -9.42
C ILE A 420 28.20 -12.14 -8.44
N PHE A 421 27.58 -11.43 -7.50
CA PHE A 421 28.29 -10.66 -6.48
C PHE A 421 29.14 -11.54 -5.56
N MET A 422 28.64 -12.73 -5.21
CA MET A 422 29.42 -13.73 -4.46
C MET A 422 30.63 -14.22 -5.25
N LEU A 423 30.46 -14.48 -6.56
CA LEU A 423 31.58 -14.87 -7.42
C LEU A 423 32.64 -13.76 -7.49
N VAL A 424 32.22 -12.52 -7.75
CA VAL A 424 33.12 -11.36 -7.80
C VAL A 424 33.83 -11.16 -6.47
N TYR A 425 33.11 -11.27 -5.35
CA TYR A 425 33.70 -11.21 -4.01
C TYR A 425 34.78 -12.27 -3.81
N GLU A 426 34.55 -13.52 -4.20
CA GLU A 426 35.56 -14.59 -4.07
C GLU A 426 36.78 -14.36 -4.97
N LEU A 427 36.58 -13.82 -6.18
CA LEU A 427 37.69 -13.46 -7.06
C LEU A 427 38.55 -12.36 -6.45
N VAL A 428 37.93 -11.28 -5.95
CA VAL A 428 38.64 -10.16 -5.30
C VAL A 428 39.36 -10.63 -4.03
N ARG A 429 38.68 -11.43 -3.20
CA ARG A 429 39.26 -12.03 -2.00
C ARG A 429 40.46 -12.91 -2.35
N GLY A 430 40.34 -13.75 -3.38
CA GLY A 430 41.41 -14.58 -3.88
C GLY A 430 42.64 -13.76 -4.31
N ALA A 431 42.42 -12.70 -5.09
CA ALA A 431 43.48 -11.78 -5.50
C ALA A 431 44.16 -11.10 -4.31
N ALA A 432 43.40 -10.65 -3.30
CA ALA A 432 43.94 -10.04 -2.09
C ALA A 432 44.80 -11.01 -1.26
N ILE A 433 44.38 -12.27 -1.13
CA ILE A 433 45.15 -13.32 -0.44
C ILE A 433 46.47 -13.60 -1.20
N LEU A 434 46.43 -13.65 -2.53
CA LEU A 434 47.64 -13.85 -3.33
C LEU A 434 48.63 -12.68 -3.19
N ALA A 435 48.14 -11.44 -3.27
CA ALA A 435 48.95 -10.24 -3.12
C ALA A 435 49.63 -10.20 -1.73
N THR A 436 48.87 -10.42 -0.66
CA THR A 436 49.41 -10.45 0.71
C THR A 436 50.41 -11.58 0.94
N GLY A 437 50.18 -12.76 0.34
CA GLY A 437 51.13 -13.87 0.37
C GLY A 437 52.44 -13.56 -0.36
N GLN A 438 52.38 -12.86 -1.50
CA GLN A 438 53.57 -12.40 -2.23
C GLN A 438 54.34 -11.34 -1.44
N ILE A 439 53.65 -10.40 -0.78
CA ILE A 439 54.25 -9.39 0.08
C ILE A 439 54.98 -10.05 1.26
N LYS A 440 54.35 -11.01 1.97
CA LYS A 440 55.00 -11.75 3.06
C LYS A 440 56.26 -12.49 2.61
N LYS A 441 56.23 -13.11 1.42
CA LYS A 441 57.42 -13.79 0.85
C LYS A 441 58.55 -12.80 0.50
N ARG A 442 58.22 -11.61 -0.01
CA ARG A 442 59.23 -10.58 -0.30
C ARG A 442 59.85 -10.00 0.97
N VAL A 443 59.04 -9.77 2.02
CA VAL A 443 59.52 -9.30 3.33
C VAL A 443 60.43 -10.35 4.00
N LEU A 444 60.05 -11.63 3.97
CA LEU A 444 60.87 -12.73 4.52
C LEU A 444 62.16 -13.01 3.72
N HIS A 445 62.27 -12.53 2.48
CA HIS A 445 63.50 -12.60 1.69
C HIS A 445 64.42 -11.38 1.90
N LEU A 446 63.92 -10.32 2.54
CA LEU A 446 64.66 -9.09 2.84
C LEU A 446 65.12 -9.03 4.32
N SER A 447 64.63 -9.93 5.17
CA SER A 447 65.08 -10.20 6.55
C SER A 447 65.96 -11.44 6.58
#